data_AF-A0A0G3UVN1-F1
#
_entry.id   AF-A0A0G3UVN1-F1
#
_cell.length_a   1.000
_cell.length_b   1.000
_cell.length_c   1.000
_cell.angle_alpha   90.00
_cell.angle_beta   90.00
_cell.angle_gamma   90.00
#
_symmetry.space_group_name_H-M   'P 1'
#
loop_
_entity.id
_entity.type
_entity.pdbx_description
1 polymer ?
#
loop_
_entity_poly.entity_id
_entity_poly.type
_entity_poly.pdbx_seq_one_letter_code
_entity_poly.pdbx_strand_id
1 'polypeptide(L)'
;MTLGFCGVGPAVVNALSCRMTAEVRREGVLWVQEYARGVAATPLTEVGTATGSGTTIAFWPDADIFGATEFSFDGLEERFREVAFLNQGLEISLTDLRRPDESRSVRLRFPGGTRDLVDFLDGHAAASTPVDTIAFECEDPRMGGVMEVAFRWCSCPGERVQSFANSRPTVGGTHAVGFRDGMTAAVTAYAREQGLLTPMDPGFDADRIGEGLTAVVSVKLDRPEFEGSTRGVLGNSEVRDCVGQAVQDHLGRWLKEDRERAAAVIGQSVQGARRD
;
A
#
# COMPACT_ATOMS: atom_id res chain seq x y z
N MET A 1 -4.91 -6.46 13.23
CA MET A 1 -4.65 -6.50 11.77
C MET A 1 -3.82 -7.75 11.45
N THR A 2 -4.47 -8.82 10.99
CA THR A 2 -3.82 -10.09 10.65
C THR A 2 -3.42 -10.10 9.18
N LEU A 3 -2.15 -9.78 8.90
CA LEU A 3 -1.53 -9.76 7.56
C LEU A 3 -1.35 -11.16 6.92
N GLY A 4 -1.83 -12.24 7.55
CA GLY A 4 -1.59 -13.61 7.10
C GLY A 4 -2.86 -14.46 7.12
N PHE A 5 -3.64 -14.44 6.04
CA PHE A 5 -4.92 -15.17 5.94
C PHE A 5 -4.82 -16.70 5.89
N CYS A 6 -3.62 -17.27 6.04
CA CYS A 6 -3.46 -18.73 6.08
C CYS A 6 -2.59 -19.23 7.25
N GLY A 7 -2.08 -18.39 8.15
CA GLY A 7 -1.25 -18.84 9.29
C GLY A 7 0.06 -19.58 8.94
N VAL A 8 0.31 -19.88 7.66
CA VAL A 8 1.45 -20.67 7.16
C VAL A 8 2.71 -19.85 6.91
N GLY A 9 2.65 -18.51 6.97
CA GLY A 9 3.80 -17.65 6.66
C GLY A 9 5.05 -18.05 7.46
N PRO A 10 5.00 -18.00 8.80
CA PRO A 10 6.12 -18.44 9.65
C PRO A 10 6.50 -19.91 9.47
N ALA A 11 5.53 -20.78 9.15
CA ALA A 11 5.78 -22.21 8.92
C ALA A 11 6.59 -22.45 7.64
N VAL A 12 6.28 -21.73 6.55
CA VAL A 12 7.05 -21.79 5.31
C VAL A 12 8.45 -21.23 5.52
N VAL A 13 8.59 -20.08 6.21
CA VAL A 13 9.91 -19.52 6.55
C VAL A 13 10.74 -20.54 7.34
N ASN A 14 10.15 -21.20 8.32
CA ASN A 14 10.81 -22.25 9.09
C ASN A 14 11.24 -23.44 8.23
N ALA A 15 10.34 -23.95 7.38
CA ALA A 15 10.60 -25.10 6.52
C ALA A 15 11.72 -24.82 5.50
N LEU A 16 11.85 -23.57 5.03
CA LEU A 16 12.87 -23.16 4.06
C LEU A 16 14.14 -22.59 4.70
N SER A 17 14.27 -22.69 6.03
CA SER A 17 15.44 -22.22 6.76
C SER A 17 16.25 -23.39 7.31
N CYS A 18 17.59 -23.31 7.22
CA CYS A 18 18.46 -24.32 7.84
C CYS A 18 18.41 -24.24 9.37
N ARG A 19 18.20 -23.04 9.92
CA ARG A 19 17.93 -22.78 11.34
C ARG A 19 16.97 -21.60 11.50
N MET A 20 16.15 -21.63 12.54
CA MET A 20 15.28 -20.54 12.95
C MET A 20 15.12 -20.52 14.48
N THR A 21 15.10 -19.33 15.06
CA THR A 21 14.86 -19.10 16.50
C THR A 21 13.65 -18.19 16.63
N ALA A 22 12.71 -18.58 17.49
CA ALA A 22 11.57 -17.77 17.87
C ALA A 22 11.67 -17.41 19.35
N GLU A 23 11.72 -16.12 19.65
CA GLU A 23 11.69 -15.59 21.00
C GLU A 23 10.37 -14.84 21.21
N VAL A 24 9.61 -15.19 22.25
CA VAL A 24 8.32 -14.58 22.57
C VAL A 24 8.37 -14.01 23.98
N ARG A 25 8.19 -12.70 24.08
CA ARG A 25 8.02 -11.98 25.35
C ARG A 25 6.53 -11.85 25.62
N ARG A 26 6.02 -12.54 26.64
CA ARG A 26 4.61 -12.52 27.01
C ARG A 26 4.43 -12.81 28.49
N GLU A 27 3.52 -12.07 29.13
CA GLU A 27 3.13 -12.30 30.54
C GLU A 27 4.32 -12.28 31.52
N GLY A 28 5.31 -11.43 31.24
CA GLY A 28 6.51 -11.29 32.07
C GLY A 28 7.60 -12.35 31.82
N VAL A 29 7.40 -13.24 30.85
CA VAL A 29 8.28 -14.37 30.56
C VAL A 29 8.87 -14.28 29.15
N LEU A 30 10.15 -14.63 29.01
CA LEU A 30 10.83 -14.88 27.73
C LEU A 30 10.77 -16.36 27.41
N TRP A 31 10.04 -16.70 26.35
CA TRP A 31 9.98 -18.04 25.79
C TRP A 31 10.88 -18.13 24.56
N VAL A 32 11.67 -19.19 24.44
CA VAL A 32 12.54 -19.44 23.30
C VAL A 32 12.30 -20.84 22.76
N GLN A 33 12.24 -20.96 21.44
CA GLN A 33 12.23 -22.23 20.73
C GLN A 33 13.11 -22.17 19.49
N GLU A 34 13.88 -23.23 19.26
CA GLU A 34 14.77 -23.38 18.11
C GLU A 34 14.21 -24.44 17.14
N TYR A 35 14.44 -24.19 15.87
CA TYR A 35 14.04 -25.06 14.77
C TYR A 35 15.20 -25.27 13.79
N ALA A 36 15.23 -26.45 13.17
CA ALA A 36 16.12 -26.78 12.09
C ALA A 36 15.32 -27.42 10.95
N ARG A 37 15.36 -26.83 9.75
CA ARG A 37 14.67 -27.33 8.55
C ARG A 37 13.19 -27.67 8.81
N GLY A 38 12.47 -26.76 9.47
CA GLY A 38 11.05 -26.92 9.80
C GLY A 38 10.72 -27.74 11.04
N VAL A 39 11.70 -28.43 11.65
CA VAL A 39 11.49 -29.31 12.81
C VAL A 39 11.94 -28.61 14.09
N ALA A 40 11.15 -28.73 15.16
CA ALA A 40 11.54 -28.23 16.48
C ALA A 40 12.79 -28.97 16.97
N ALA A 41 13.89 -28.23 17.16
CA ALA A 41 15.15 -28.76 17.69
C ALA A 41 15.15 -28.78 19.22
N THR A 42 14.40 -27.88 19.84
CA THR A 42 14.25 -27.77 21.30
C THR A 42 12.76 -27.70 21.68
N PRO A 43 12.40 -28.14 22.91
CA PRO A 43 11.10 -27.82 23.47
C PRO A 43 11.00 -26.31 23.73
N LEU A 44 9.78 -25.77 23.75
CA LEU A 44 9.55 -24.38 24.15
C LEU A 44 10.05 -24.18 25.59
N THR A 45 11.04 -23.31 25.75
CA THR A 45 11.78 -23.15 27.00
C THR A 45 11.58 -21.76 27.57
N GLU A 46 11.30 -21.68 28.87
CA GLU A 46 11.34 -20.43 29.64
C GLU A 46 12.81 -20.07 29.92
N VAL A 47 13.27 -18.95 29.35
CA VAL A 47 14.67 -18.49 29.46
C VAL A 47 14.84 -17.43 30.56
N GLY A 48 13.75 -16.82 31.01
CA GLY A 48 13.75 -15.92 32.17
C GLY A 48 12.67 -14.85 32.11
N THR A 49 12.83 -13.81 32.94
CA THR A 49 11.90 -12.68 33.02
C THR A 49 12.07 -11.72 31.85
N ALA A 50 10.97 -11.26 31.27
CA ALA A 50 10.96 -10.27 30.20
C ALA A 50 10.07 -9.06 30.54
N THR A 51 10.47 -7.89 30.05
CA THR A 51 9.63 -6.68 30.08
C THR A 51 8.94 -6.47 28.73
N GLY A 52 7.72 -5.94 28.79
CA GLY A 52 6.89 -5.67 27.62
C GLY A 52 6.36 -6.93 26.93
N SER A 53 6.00 -6.78 25.66
CA SER A 53 5.50 -7.86 24.82
C SER A 53 6.10 -7.78 23.42
N GLY A 54 6.28 -8.93 22.76
CA GLY A 54 6.71 -8.96 21.37
C GLY A 54 7.30 -10.30 20.95
N THR A 55 7.52 -10.45 19.66
CA THR A 55 8.10 -11.66 19.07
C THR A 55 9.33 -11.28 18.25
N THR A 56 10.45 -11.95 18.51
CA THR A 56 11.66 -11.86 17.69
C THR A 56 11.79 -13.16 16.91
N ILE A 57 12.00 -13.05 15.60
CA ILE A 57 12.26 -14.19 14.72
C ILE A 57 13.62 -13.97 14.07
N ALA A 58 14.53 -14.90 14.30
CA ALA A 58 15.79 -14.99 13.59
C ALA A 58 15.77 -16.24 12.72
N PHE A 59 16.13 -16.13 11.44
CA PHE A 59 16.14 -17.27 10.53
C PHE A 59 17.31 -17.18 9.54
N TRP A 60 17.72 -18.33 9.04
CA TRP A 60 18.81 -18.46 8.08
C TRP A 60 18.33 -19.28 6.89
N PRO A 61 18.18 -18.66 5.71
CA PRO A 61 17.75 -19.37 4.50
C PRO A 61 18.62 -20.59 4.20
N ASP A 62 17.99 -21.70 3.80
CA ASP A 62 18.73 -22.91 3.44
C ASP A 62 19.39 -22.78 2.06
N ALA A 63 20.73 -22.82 2.01
CA ALA A 63 21.51 -22.71 0.79
C ALA A 63 21.36 -23.94 -0.14
N ASP A 64 20.87 -25.07 0.37
CA ASP A 64 20.55 -26.24 -0.45
C ASP A 64 19.25 -26.02 -1.26
N ILE A 65 18.40 -25.10 -0.80
CA ILE A 65 17.11 -24.76 -1.45
C ILE A 65 17.28 -23.52 -2.33
N PHE A 66 17.95 -22.48 -1.82
CA PHE A 66 18.11 -21.21 -2.50
C PHE A 66 19.49 -21.09 -3.15
N GLY A 67 19.53 -20.71 -4.43
CA GLY A 67 20.80 -20.44 -5.13
C GLY A 67 21.56 -19.22 -4.62
N ALA A 68 20.88 -18.27 -3.96
CA ALA A 68 21.48 -17.12 -3.29
C ALA A 68 20.77 -16.89 -1.95
N THR A 69 21.54 -16.75 -0.88
CA THR A 69 21.05 -16.53 0.50
C THR A 69 21.39 -15.14 1.05
N GLU A 70 22.06 -14.32 0.25
CA GLU A 70 22.37 -12.94 0.61
C GLU A 70 21.15 -12.03 0.40
N PHE A 71 20.76 -11.32 1.46
CA PHE A 71 19.69 -10.34 1.37
C PHE A 71 20.16 -9.03 0.73
N SER A 72 19.31 -8.47 -0.13
CA SER A 72 19.49 -7.11 -0.65
C SER A 72 18.99 -6.11 0.37
N PHE A 73 19.87 -5.22 0.85
CA PHE A 73 19.47 -4.15 1.76
C PHE A 73 18.49 -3.20 1.06
N ASP A 74 18.78 -2.81 -0.18
CA ASP A 74 17.95 -1.87 -0.93
C ASP A 74 16.55 -2.44 -1.19
N GLY A 75 16.45 -3.74 -1.49
CA GLY A 75 15.14 -4.40 -1.68
C GLY A 75 14.34 -4.49 -0.38
N LEU A 76 14.99 -4.73 0.76
CA LEU A 76 14.33 -4.71 2.07
C LEU A 76 13.92 -3.29 2.46
N GLU A 77 14.79 -2.31 2.24
CA GLU A 77 14.52 -0.90 2.52
C GLU A 77 13.30 -0.42 1.72
N GLU A 78 13.27 -0.69 0.41
CA GLU A 78 12.13 -0.36 -0.46
C GLU A 78 10.84 -0.97 0.07
N ARG A 79 10.85 -2.27 0.37
CA ARG A 79 9.65 -2.97 0.87
C ARG A 79 9.19 -2.44 2.22
N PHE A 80 10.10 -2.19 3.15
CA PHE A 80 9.76 -1.66 4.47
C PHE A 80 9.29 -0.21 4.39
N ARG A 81 9.83 0.58 3.45
CA ARG A 81 9.39 1.95 3.23
C ARG A 81 7.94 1.99 2.79
N GLU A 82 7.55 1.15 1.82
CA GLU A 82 6.14 0.99 1.42
C GLU A 82 5.25 0.62 2.62
N VAL A 83 5.65 -0.38 3.41
CA VAL A 83 4.85 -0.82 4.57
C VAL A 83 4.71 0.30 5.61
N ALA A 84 5.76 1.10 5.83
CA ALA A 84 5.73 2.24 6.74
C ALA A 84 4.82 3.37 6.23
N PHE A 85 4.76 3.64 4.93
CA PHE A 85 3.79 4.56 4.34
C PHE A 85 2.35 4.08 4.53
N LEU A 86 2.09 2.80 4.35
CA LEU A 86 0.71 2.26 4.38
C LEU A 86 0.17 2.06 5.81
N ASN A 87 1.00 2.20 6.84
CA ASN A 87 0.62 1.98 8.23
C ASN A 87 1.01 3.19 9.07
N GLN A 88 0.11 4.17 9.13
CA GLN A 88 0.30 5.38 9.95
C GLN A 88 0.61 5.00 11.40
N GLY A 89 1.68 5.56 11.95
CA GLY A 89 2.15 5.26 13.30
C GLY A 89 3.10 4.06 13.43
N LEU A 90 3.29 3.26 12.37
CA LEU A 90 4.33 2.22 12.34
C LEU A 90 5.70 2.85 12.12
N GLU A 91 6.66 2.47 12.96
CA GLU A 91 8.07 2.76 12.75
C GLU A 91 8.79 1.44 12.42
N ILE A 92 9.58 1.45 11.36
CA ILE A 92 10.41 0.31 10.96
C ILE A 92 11.87 0.74 10.94
N SER A 93 12.71 0.01 11.67
CA SER A 93 14.17 0.16 11.60
C SER A 93 14.78 -1.01 10.85
N LEU A 94 15.66 -0.72 9.89
CA LEU A 94 16.44 -1.72 9.18
C LEU A 94 17.93 -1.42 9.40
N THR A 95 18.68 -2.42 9.84
CA THR A 95 20.12 -2.32 10.11
C THR A 95 20.85 -3.50 9.47
N ASP A 96 21.89 -3.18 8.71
CA ASP A 96 22.84 -4.14 8.15
C ASP A 96 24.05 -4.29 9.08
N LEU A 97 24.21 -5.48 9.65
CA LEU A 97 25.32 -5.82 10.53
C LEU A 97 26.39 -6.69 9.85
N ARG A 98 26.32 -6.88 8.52
CA ARG A 98 27.31 -7.71 7.78
C ARG A 98 28.72 -7.12 7.85
N ARG A 99 28.85 -5.81 7.97
CA ARG A 99 30.10 -5.07 8.16
C ARG A 99 30.03 -4.26 9.45
N PRO A 100 30.61 -4.73 10.56
CA PRO A 100 30.51 -4.05 11.86
C PRO A 100 31.04 -2.61 11.83
N ASP A 101 32.10 -2.36 11.06
CA ASP A 101 32.73 -1.04 10.95
C ASP A 101 32.00 -0.08 9.98
N GLU A 102 31.04 -0.58 9.21
CA GLU A 102 30.28 0.15 8.18
C GLU A 102 28.78 -0.20 8.24
N SER A 103 28.19 -0.22 9.44
CA SER A 103 26.78 -0.58 9.58
C SER A 103 25.89 0.43 8.83
N ARG A 104 25.08 -0.05 7.87
CA ARG A 104 24.05 0.76 7.20
C ARG A 104 22.76 0.66 7.99
N SER A 105 22.17 1.78 8.38
CA SER A 105 20.90 1.81 9.11
C SER A 105 19.95 2.86 8.57
N VAL A 106 18.66 2.52 8.53
CA VAL A 106 17.57 3.43 8.17
C VAL A 106 16.42 3.29 9.16
N ARG A 107 15.73 4.40 9.43
CA ARG A 107 14.51 4.45 10.24
C ARG A 107 13.40 5.05 9.39
N LEU A 108 12.31 4.32 9.25
CA LEU A 108 11.22 4.60 8.33
C LEU A 108 9.96 4.85 9.15
N ARG A 109 9.41 6.06 9.05
CA ARG A 109 8.18 6.47 9.72
C ARG A 109 7.56 7.61 8.92
N PHE A 110 6.32 7.42 8.47
CA PHE A 110 5.63 8.36 7.58
C PHE A 110 4.25 8.67 8.14
N PRO A 111 4.11 9.78 8.90
CA PRO A 111 2.85 10.12 9.55
C PRO A 111 1.75 10.55 8.58
N GLY A 112 2.09 11.03 7.37
CA GLY A 112 1.11 11.40 6.33
C GLY A 112 0.61 10.23 5.49
N GLY A 113 1.13 9.02 5.74
CA GLY A 113 0.59 7.79 5.18
C GLY A 113 0.65 7.71 3.66
N THR A 114 -0.49 7.44 3.02
CA THR A 114 -0.63 7.41 1.56
C THR A 114 -0.29 8.75 0.88
N ARG A 115 -0.50 9.88 1.57
CA ARG A 115 -0.11 11.21 1.06
C ARG A 115 1.40 11.31 0.88
N ASP A 116 2.16 10.91 1.90
CA ASP A 116 3.63 10.93 1.83
C ASP A 116 4.15 9.98 0.74
N LEU A 117 3.44 8.88 0.48
CA LEU A 117 3.79 7.96 -0.62
C LEU A 117 3.54 8.59 -1.99
N VAL A 118 2.45 9.33 -2.19
CA VAL A 118 2.23 10.09 -3.43
C VAL A 118 3.36 11.09 -3.66
N ASP A 119 3.74 11.85 -2.63
CA ASP A 119 4.84 12.82 -2.72
C ASP A 119 6.17 12.14 -3.06
N PHE A 120 6.44 10.98 -2.44
CA PHE A 120 7.60 10.14 -2.73
C PHE A 120 7.63 9.65 -4.19
N LEU A 121 6.50 9.17 -4.71
CA LEU A 121 6.38 8.69 -6.10
C LEU A 121 6.62 9.81 -7.11
N ASP A 122 6.20 11.03 -6.80
CA ASP A 122 6.40 12.20 -7.66
C ASP A 122 7.83 12.77 -7.60
N GLY A 123 8.75 12.13 -6.88
CA GLY A 123 10.12 12.61 -6.70
C GLY A 123 10.19 13.89 -5.85
N HIS A 124 9.09 14.30 -5.23
CA HIS A 124 9.04 15.41 -4.30
C HIS A 124 9.29 14.84 -2.90
N ALA A 125 10.55 14.74 -2.51
CA ALA A 125 10.93 14.32 -1.16
C ALA A 125 10.40 15.34 -0.13
N ALA A 126 9.21 15.11 0.45
CA ALA A 126 8.57 15.73 1.63
C ALA A 126 8.67 17.28 1.85
N ALA A 127 9.32 18.03 0.96
CA ALA A 127 9.88 19.35 1.24
C ALA A 127 9.61 20.37 0.12
N SER A 128 8.76 20.06 -0.86
CA SER A 128 8.35 21.03 -1.87
C SER A 128 6.83 21.11 -1.91
N THR A 129 6.33 22.31 -1.61
CA THR A 129 4.98 22.85 -1.69
C THR A 129 3.89 21.87 -2.13
N PRO A 130 2.85 21.62 -1.32
CA PRO A 130 1.75 20.75 -1.74
C PRO A 130 1.09 21.41 -2.95
N VAL A 131 1.29 20.83 -4.14
CA VAL A 131 0.18 20.73 -5.07
C VAL A 131 -0.89 19.94 -4.32
N ASP A 132 -2.13 20.32 -4.52
CA ASP A 132 -3.23 19.99 -3.63
C ASP A 132 -3.56 18.48 -3.68
N THR A 133 -2.78 17.66 -2.97
CA THR A 133 -2.97 16.21 -2.88
C THR A 133 -4.29 15.95 -2.16
N ILE A 134 -5.22 15.32 -2.88
CA ILE A 134 -6.48 14.86 -2.33
C ILE A 134 -6.17 13.57 -1.60
N ALA A 135 -6.37 13.56 -0.29
CA ALA A 135 -6.17 12.38 0.53
C ALA A 135 -7.34 12.19 1.50
N PHE A 136 -7.78 10.95 1.65
CA PHE A 136 -8.83 10.60 2.59
C PHE A 136 -8.71 9.17 3.09
N GLU A 137 -9.21 8.96 4.29
CA GLU A 137 -9.41 7.65 4.90
C GLU A 137 -10.90 7.47 5.18
N CYS A 138 -11.44 6.29 4.85
CA CYS A 138 -12.84 5.97 5.07
C CYS A 138 -12.98 4.52 5.52
N GLU A 139 -13.71 4.29 6.61
CA GLU A 139 -14.16 2.96 7.00
C GLU A 139 -15.52 2.68 6.37
N ASP A 140 -15.65 1.53 5.69
CA ASP A 140 -16.93 1.11 5.12
C ASP A 140 -17.27 -0.31 5.59
N PRO A 141 -18.37 -0.49 6.35
CA PRO A 141 -18.78 -1.80 6.85
C PRO A 141 -19.05 -2.82 5.73
N ARG A 142 -19.40 -2.39 4.51
CA ARG A 142 -19.70 -3.29 3.38
C ARG A 142 -18.45 -4.04 2.90
N MET A 143 -17.28 -3.39 2.93
CA MET A 143 -16.00 -4.04 2.63
C MET A 143 -15.41 -4.77 3.84
N GLY A 144 -15.90 -4.50 5.04
CA GLY A 144 -15.32 -5.02 6.29
C GLY A 144 -13.89 -4.52 6.47
N GLY A 145 -13.71 -3.20 6.40
CA GLY A 145 -12.37 -2.62 6.43
C GLY A 145 -12.30 -1.12 6.21
N VAL A 146 -11.07 -0.63 6.08
CA VAL A 146 -10.73 0.78 5.87
C VAL A 146 -10.07 0.95 4.50
N MET A 147 -10.44 1.98 3.77
CA MET A 147 -9.73 2.44 2.58
C MET A 147 -8.96 3.73 2.88
N GLU A 148 -7.77 3.85 2.33
CA GLU A 148 -6.93 5.03 2.39
C GLU A 148 -6.48 5.35 0.96
N VAL A 149 -6.89 6.52 0.46
CA VAL A 149 -6.66 6.93 -0.93
C VAL A 149 -6.00 8.29 -0.92
N ALA A 150 -4.93 8.43 -1.69
CA ALA A 150 -4.30 9.72 -1.95
C ALA A 150 -3.96 9.85 -3.44
N PHE A 151 -4.19 11.01 -4.03
CA PHE A 151 -3.87 11.23 -5.44
C PHE A 151 -3.72 12.71 -5.80
N ARG A 152 -3.04 12.97 -6.92
CA ARG A 152 -2.84 14.29 -7.50
C ARG A 152 -2.56 14.21 -8.99
N TRP A 153 -2.89 15.28 -9.70
CA TRP A 153 -2.41 15.49 -11.06
C TRP A 153 -1.09 16.26 -11.04
N CYS A 154 -0.12 15.74 -11.77
CA CYS A 154 1.23 16.23 -11.93
C CYS A 154 1.55 16.44 -13.41
N SER A 155 2.59 17.22 -13.69
CA SER A 155 3.04 17.47 -15.07
C SER A 155 3.85 16.32 -15.66
N CYS A 156 3.89 15.15 -15.00
CA CYS A 156 4.57 13.97 -15.50
C CYS A 156 3.73 13.27 -16.57
N PRO A 157 4.34 12.69 -17.61
CA PRO A 157 3.61 11.95 -18.61
C PRO A 157 3.07 10.62 -18.06
N GLY A 158 1.83 10.28 -18.42
CA GLY A 158 1.19 9.00 -18.12
C GLY A 158 0.57 8.87 -16.72
N GLU A 159 -0.16 7.77 -16.54
CA GLU A 159 -0.81 7.38 -15.28
C GLU A 159 0.16 6.57 -14.39
N ARG A 160 0.22 6.90 -13.10
CA ARG A 160 0.90 6.13 -12.06
C ARG A 160 -0.04 5.86 -10.89
N VAL A 161 -0.80 4.77 -10.98
CA VAL A 161 -1.65 4.28 -9.89
C VAL A 161 -0.99 3.07 -9.22
N GLN A 162 -0.64 3.21 -7.93
CA GLN A 162 -0.24 2.08 -7.09
C GLN A 162 -1.41 1.64 -6.23
N SER A 163 -1.61 0.32 -6.13
CA SER A 163 -2.73 -0.26 -5.38
C SER A 163 -2.24 -1.31 -4.40
N PHE A 164 -2.87 -1.37 -3.23
CA PHE A 164 -2.48 -2.25 -2.13
C PHE A 164 -3.70 -2.85 -1.45
N ALA A 165 -3.61 -4.10 -1.05
CA ALA A 165 -4.56 -4.75 -0.17
C ALA A 165 -3.82 -5.37 1.02
N ASN A 166 -4.14 -4.94 2.24
CA ASN A 166 -3.45 -5.30 3.48
C ASN A 166 -1.93 -5.13 3.36
N SER A 167 -1.49 -3.94 2.97
CA SER A 167 -0.07 -3.58 2.72
C SER A 167 0.67 -4.44 1.68
N ARG A 168 -0.01 -5.33 0.96
CA ARG A 168 0.54 -6.11 -0.15
C ARG A 168 0.28 -5.35 -1.46
N PRO A 169 1.30 -5.12 -2.32
CA PRO A 169 1.11 -4.51 -3.61
C PRO A 169 0.23 -5.42 -4.47
N THR A 170 -0.67 -4.82 -5.24
CA THR A 170 -1.55 -5.51 -6.18
C THR A 170 -1.28 -5.02 -7.60
N VAL A 171 -1.39 -5.93 -8.57
CA VAL A 171 -1.31 -5.58 -10.01
C VAL A 171 -2.63 -5.00 -10.53
N GLY A 172 -3.65 -4.91 -9.68
CA GLY A 172 -4.97 -4.41 -9.97
C GLY A 172 -6.00 -5.03 -9.02
N GLY A 173 -7.27 -4.99 -9.40
CA GLY A 173 -8.37 -5.56 -8.63
C GLY A 173 -9.49 -4.58 -8.40
N THR A 174 -10.47 -5.01 -7.62
CA THR A 174 -11.72 -4.29 -7.40
C THR A 174 -11.54 -2.88 -6.84
N HIS A 175 -10.60 -2.69 -5.91
CA HIS A 175 -10.21 -1.36 -5.38
C HIS A 175 -9.63 -0.43 -6.45
N ALA A 176 -8.72 -0.92 -7.30
CA ALA A 176 -8.12 -0.11 -8.35
C ALA A 176 -9.13 0.27 -9.45
N VAL A 177 -10.02 -0.66 -9.81
CA VAL A 177 -11.12 -0.41 -10.74
C VAL A 177 -12.12 0.58 -10.15
N GLY A 178 -12.52 0.37 -8.89
CA GLY A 178 -13.42 1.28 -8.18
C GLY A 178 -12.88 2.71 -8.12
N PHE A 179 -11.58 2.86 -7.87
CA PHE A 179 -10.91 4.16 -7.91
C PHE A 179 -11.08 4.86 -9.27
N ARG A 180 -10.78 4.17 -10.38
CA ARG A 180 -10.94 4.73 -11.73
C ARG A 180 -12.40 5.06 -12.06
N ASP A 181 -13.33 4.18 -11.71
CA ASP A 181 -14.77 4.39 -11.91
C ASP A 181 -15.25 5.64 -11.16
N GLY A 182 -14.85 5.78 -9.89
CA GLY A 182 -15.20 6.92 -9.03
C GLY A 182 -14.65 8.24 -9.56
N MET A 183 -13.41 8.25 -10.07
CA MET A 183 -12.84 9.44 -10.71
C MET A 183 -13.63 9.84 -11.96
N THR A 184 -13.91 8.88 -12.85
CA THR A 184 -14.68 9.11 -14.07
C THR A 184 -16.07 9.64 -13.76
N ALA A 185 -16.74 9.07 -12.75
CA ALA A 185 -18.04 9.53 -12.29
C ALA A 185 -18.00 10.97 -11.75
N ALA A 186 -17.02 11.31 -10.91
CA ALA A 186 -16.88 12.65 -10.33
C ALA A 186 -16.65 13.73 -11.41
N VAL A 187 -15.67 13.50 -12.30
CA VAL A 187 -15.30 14.47 -13.34
C VAL A 187 -16.45 14.64 -14.34
N THR A 188 -17.10 13.55 -14.74
CA THR A 188 -18.26 13.60 -15.64
C THR A 188 -19.44 14.34 -15.01
N ALA A 189 -19.74 14.08 -13.73
CA ALA A 189 -20.80 14.77 -13.02
C ALA A 189 -20.53 16.27 -12.94
N TYR A 190 -19.31 16.66 -12.53
CA TYR A 190 -18.92 18.07 -12.46
C TYR A 190 -18.98 18.77 -13.82
N ALA A 191 -18.50 18.13 -14.89
CA ALA A 191 -18.53 18.72 -16.23
C ALA A 191 -19.94 18.94 -16.76
N ARG A 192 -20.88 18.02 -16.48
CA ARG A 192 -22.30 18.21 -16.79
C ARG A 192 -22.92 19.34 -15.98
N GLU A 193 -22.61 19.42 -14.69
CA GLU A 193 -23.07 20.52 -13.82
C GLU A 193 -22.57 21.89 -14.32
N GLN A 194 -21.35 21.98 -14.85
CA GLN A 194 -20.80 23.20 -15.43
C GLN A 194 -21.21 23.45 -16.89
N GLY A 195 -22.02 22.56 -17.49
CA GLY A 195 -22.45 22.67 -18.89
C GLY A 195 -21.34 22.43 -19.93
N LEU A 196 -20.22 21.83 -19.53
CA LEU A 196 -19.12 21.43 -20.42
C LEU A 196 -19.44 20.17 -21.22
N LEU A 197 -20.36 19.35 -20.71
CA LEU A 197 -20.94 18.18 -21.38
C LEU A 197 -22.46 18.30 -21.35
N THR A 198 -23.11 17.98 -22.46
CA THR A 198 -24.56 17.80 -22.48
C THR A 198 -24.95 16.47 -21.82
N PRO A 199 -26.22 16.29 -21.42
CA PRO A 199 -26.69 15.00 -20.89
C PRO A 199 -26.54 13.84 -21.87
N MET A 200 -26.48 14.12 -23.17
CA MET A 200 -26.35 13.13 -24.23
C MET A 200 -24.89 12.82 -24.59
N ASP A 201 -23.94 13.68 -24.20
CA ASP A 201 -22.54 13.43 -24.49
C ASP A 201 -22.02 12.26 -23.66
N PRO A 202 -21.16 11.41 -24.26
CA PRO A 202 -20.45 10.39 -23.50
C PRO A 202 -19.61 11.07 -22.40
N GLY A 203 -19.45 10.38 -21.28
CA GLY A 203 -18.57 10.84 -20.20
C GLY A 203 -17.11 10.87 -20.64
N PHE A 204 -16.25 11.36 -19.76
CA PHE A 204 -14.81 11.27 -20.00
C PHE A 204 -14.34 9.81 -19.90
N ASP A 205 -13.31 9.48 -20.68
CA ASP A 205 -12.64 8.20 -20.59
C ASP A 205 -11.69 8.15 -19.38
N ALA A 206 -11.54 6.98 -18.76
CA ALA A 206 -10.67 6.80 -17.61
C ALA A 206 -9.21 7.08 -17.97
N ASP A 207 -8.76 6.63 -19.14
CA ASP A 207 -7.40 6.85 -19.65
C ASP A 207 -7.08 8.35 -19.77
N ARG A 208 -8.09 9.14 -20.14
CA ARG A 208 -7.98 10.59 -20.31
C ARG A 208 -7.92 11.35 -18.99
N ILE A 209 -8.53 10.81 -17.94
CA ILE A 209 -8.45 11.37 -16.58
C ILE A 209 -7.15 10.94 -15.91
N GLY A 210 -6.64 9.76 -16.26
CA GLY A 210 -5.40 9.20 -15.71
C GLY A 210 -4.12 9.88 -16.22
N GLU A 211 -4.17 10.67 -17.29
CA GLU A 211 -2.98 11.37 -17.79
C GLU A 211 -2.42 12.35 -16.73
N GLY A 212 -1.16 12.14 -16.35
CA GLY A 212 -0.49 12.91 -15.30
C GLY A 212 -0.94 12.59 -13.88
N LEU A 213 -1.74 11.55 -13.67
CA LEU A 213 -2.22 11.18 -12.34
C LEU A 213 -1.20 10.32 -11.60
N THR A 214 -0.81 10.75 -10.40
CA THR A 214 -0.16 9.89 -9.40
C THR A 214 -1.15 9.60 -8.29
N ALA A 215 -1.38 8.31 -8.01
CA ALA A 215 -2.34 7.87 -7.02
C ALA A 215 -1.87 6.63 -6.25
N VAL A 216 -2.31 6.55 -5.00
CA VAL A 216 -2.16 5.40 -4.11
C VAL A 216 -3.54 5.01 -3.61
N VAL A 217 -3.91 3.74 -3.78
CA VAL A 217 -5.17 3.16 -3.32
C VAL A 217 -4.85 2.00 -2.39
N SER A 218 -5.02 2.18 -1.08
CA SER A 218 -4.80 1.14 -0.08
C SER A 218 -6.10 0.70 0.56
N VAL A 219 -6.38 -0.61 0.58
CA VAL A 219 -7.49 -1.17 1.35
C VAL A 219 -6.97 -2.11 2.42
N LYS A 220 -7.55 -2.00 3.62
CA LYS A 220 -7.26 -2.81 4.81
C LYS A 220 -8.53 -3.58 5.16
N LEU A 221 -8.60 -4.83 4.71
CA LEU A 221 -9.77 -5.70 4.78
C LEU A 221 -9.61 -6.78 5.86
N ASP A 222 -10.70 -7.08 6.54
CA ASP A 222 -10.82 -8.20 7.46
C ASP A 222 -10.75 -9.54 6.74
N ARG A 223 -11.24 -9.63 5.50
CA ARG A 223 -11.28 -10.86 4.69
C ARG A 223 -10.95 -10.57 3.21
N PRO A 224 -9.65 -10.39 2.86
CA PRO A 224 -9.26 -10.17 1.48
C PRO A 224 -9.34 -11.46 0.66
N GLU A 225 -9.94 -11.36 -0.51
CA GLU A 225 -10.02 -12.42 -1.51
C GLU A 225 -9.12 -12.07 -2.68
N PHE A 226 -8.13 -12.91 -2.97
CA PHE A 226 -7.18 -12.68 -4.05
C PHE A 226 -7.36 -13.71 -5.16
N GLU A 227 -7.27 -13.23 -6.40
CA GLU A 227 -7.32 -14.05 -7.59
C GLU A 227 -5.92 -14.52 -8.02
N GLY A 228 -5.89 -15.71 -8.64
CA GLY A 228 -4.70 -16.27 -9.26
C GLY A 228 -3.68 -16.89 -8.29
N SER A 229 -2.73 -17.63 -8.85
CA SER A 229 -1.64 -18.29 -8.11
C SER A 229 -0.70 -17.30 -7.43
N THR A 230 -0.49 -16.13 -8.05
CA THR A 230 0.36 -15.05 -7.51
C THR A 230 -0.37 -14.17 -6.50
N ARG A 231 -1.69 -14.33 -6.32
CA ARG A 231 -2.52 -13.51 -5.42
C ARG A 231 -2.24 -12.01 -5.60
N GLY A 232 -2.20 -11.59 -6.86
CA GLY A 232 -1.82 -10.24 -7.27
C GLY A 232 -3.02 -9.30 -7.47
N VAL A 233 -4.22 -9.86 -7.62
CA VAL A 233 -5.45 -9.12 -7.95
C VAL A 233 -6.46 -9.31 -6.82
N LEU A 234 -7.05 -8.22 -6.34
CA LEU A 234 -8.12 -8.27 -5.34
C LEU A 234 -9.48 -8.55 -6.02
N GLY A 235 -10.22 -9.52 -5.49
CA GLY A 235 -11.48 -10.00 -6.05
C GLY A 235 -12.75 -9.61 -5.27
N ASN A 236 -12.64 -9.02 -4.06
CA ASN A 236 -13.82 -8.61 -3.27
C ASN A 236 -14.67 -7.59 -4.04
N SER A 237 -15.85 -7.99 -4.51
CA SER A 237 -16.68 -7.18 -5.40
C SER A 237 -17.18 -5.90 -4.73
N GLU A 238 -17.54 -5.98 -3.44
CA GLU A 238 -18.05 -4.85 -2.65
C GLU A 238 -17.04 -3.71 -2.55
N VAL A 239 -15.74 -4.03 -2.58
CA VAL A 239 -14.66 -3.04 -2.49
C VAL A 239 -14.69 -2.07 -3.67
N ARG A 240 -15.09 -2.53 -4.87
CA ARG A 240 -15.18 -1.67 -6.06
C ARG A 240 -16.17 -0.52 -5.83
N ASP A 241 -17.38 -0.87 -5.40
CA ASP A 241 -18.47 0.09 -5.22
C ASP A 241 -18.16 1.05 -4.07
N CYS A 242 -17.61 0.54 -2.96
CA CYS A 242 -17.26 1.35 -1.81
C CYS A 242 -16.16 2.37 -2.14
N VAL A 243 -15.07 1.92 -2.78
CA VAL A 243 -13.97 2.81 -3.19
C VAL A 243 -14.46 3.81 -4.23
N GLY A 244 -15.22 3.38 -5.24
CA GLY A 244 -15.74 4.26 -6.27
C GLY A 244 -16.64 5.36 -5.72
N GLN A 245 -17.55 5.03 -4.80
CA GLN A 245 -18.41 6.00 -4.13
C GLN A 245 -17.60 7.01 -3.31
N ALA A 246 -16.65 6.54 -2.50
CA ALA A 246 -15.82 7.43 -1.68
C ALA A 246 -14.97 8.39 -2.55
N VAL A 247 -14.35 7.87 -3.61
CA VAL A 247 -13.59 8.71 -4.56
C VAL A 247 -14.51 9.72 -5.23
N GLN A 248 -15.70 9.32 -5.67
CA GLN A 248 -16.65 10.21 -6.31
C GLN A 248 -17.05 11.37 -5.38
N ASP A 249 -17.36 11.06 -4.13
CA ASP A 249 -17.80 12.05 -3.13
C ASP A 249 -16.67 13.01 -2.74
N HIS A 250 -15.45 12.51 -2.54
CA HIS A 250 -14.31 13.33 -2.15
C HIS A 250 -13.79 14.19 -3.31
N LEU A 251 -13.61 13.61 -4.50
CA LEU A 251 -13.20 14.38 -5.69
C LEU A 251 -14.28 15.36 -6.12
N GLY A 252 -15.56 14.96 -6.07
CA GLY A 252 -16.69 15.83 -6.40
C GLY A 252 -16.76 17.07 -5.49
N ARG A 253 -16.49 16.91 -4.18
CA ARG A 253 -16.38 18.05 -3.25
C ARG A 253 -15.19 18.94 -3.59
N TRP A 254 -14.01 18.33 -3.78
CA TRP A 254 -12.79 19.07 -4.13
C TRP A 254 -12.94 19.91 -5.41
N LEU A 255 -13.57 19.35 -6.46
CA LEU A 255 -13.84 20.08 -7.71
C LEU A 255 -14.79 21.28 -7.50
N LYS A 256 -15.70 21.21 -6.53
CA LYS A 256 -16.68 22.28 -6.24
C LYS A 256 -16.08 23.41 -5.38
N GLU A 257 -15.02 23.12 -4.63
CA GLU A 257 -14.36 24.08 -3.74
C GLU A 257 -13.57 25.15 -4.51
N ASP A 258 -12.94 24.76 -5.63
CA ASP A 258 -12.11 25.68 -6.42
C ASP A 258 -12.27 25.42 -7.93
N ARG A 259 -12.90 26.40 -8.60
CA ARG A 259 -13.15 26.37 -10.05
C ARG A 259 -11.86 26.43 -10.88
N GLU A 260 -10.82 27.12 -10.44
CA GLU A 260 -9.56 27.20 -11.18
C GLU A 260 -8.84 25.85 -11.17
N ARG A 261 -8.82 25.17 -10.02
CA ARG A 261 -8.27 23.81 -9.89
C ARG A 261 -9.06 22.79 -10.71
N ALA A 262 -10.39 22.86 -10.66
CA ALA A 262 -11.24 22.00 -11.46
C ALA A 262 -11.02 22.21 -12.97
N ALA A 263 -10.87 23.47 -13.40
CA ALA A 263 -10.56 23.80 -14.79
C ALA A 263 -9.18 23.28 -15.22
N ALA A 264 -8.18 23.26 -14.33
CA ALA A 264 -6.87 22.70 -14.63
C ALA A 264 -6.94 21.19 -14.89
N VAL A 265 -7.63 20.43 -14.03
CA VAL A 265 -7.82 18.97 -14.19
C VAL A 265 -8.59 18.65 -15.47
N ILE A 266 -9.74 19.31 -15.67
CA ILE A 266 -10.58 19.09 -16.86
C ILE A 266 -9.87 19.57 -18.13
N GLY A 267 -9.14 20.68 -18.06
CA GLY A 267 -8.38 21.24 -19.17
C GLY A 267 -7.27 20.31 -19.66
N GLN A 268 -6.57 19.63 -18.76
CA GLN A 268 -5.58 18.60 -19.10
C GLN A 268 -6.23 17.41 -19.81
N SER A 269 -7.35 16.92 -19.28
CA SER A 269 -8.14 15.90 -19.97
C SER A 269 -8.56 16.41 -21.35
N VAL A 270 -9.05 17.65 -21.48
CA VAL A 270 -9.51 18.21 -22.76
C VAL A 270 -8.39 18.34 -23.80
N GLN A 271 -7.21 18.82 -23.43
CA GLN A 271 -6.09 19.09 -24.34
C GLN A 271 -5.39 17.83 -24.88
N GLY A 272 -5.41 16.71 -24.16
CA GLY A 272 -4.93 15.42 -24.68
C GLY A 272 -5.61 15.03 -26.01
N ALA A 273 -6.88 15.42 -26.21
CA ALA A 273 -7.66 15.09 -27.41
C ALA A 273 -7.28 15.87 -28.69
N ARG A 274 -6.33 16.81 -28.62
CA ARG A 274 -5.85 17.56 -29.81
C ARG A 274 -4.48 17.10 -30.30
N ARG A 275 -3.83 16.17 -29.60
CA ARG A 275 -2.51 15.65 -29.95
C ARG A 275 -2.52 14.29 -30.64
N ASP A 276 -3.70 13.70 -30.81
CA ASP A 276 -4.00 12.54 -31.67
C ASP A 276 -4.77 12.99 -32.92
#